data_AF-A0A968TNP1-F1
#
_entry.id   AF-A0A968TNP1-F1
#
_cell.length_a   1.000
_cell.length_b   1.000
_cell.length_c   1.000
_cell.angle_alpha   90.00
_cell.angle_beta   90.00
_cell.angle_gamma   90.00
#
_symmetry.space_group_name_H-M   'P 1'
#
loop_
_entity.id
_entity.type
_entity.pdbx_description
1 polymer ?
#
loop_
_entity_poly.entity_id
_entity_poly.type
_entity_poly.pdbx_seq_one_letter_code
_entity_poly.pdbx_strand_id
1 'polypeptide(L)'
;MSLVKDMKMTDKQVKRMAQAILGALKDQKVIQFKEKEEAVLDRAMAIIRADFAREAELDREVNRMMDDLERQNPGAFQRYKMFPMLKKRLAKEKGIVL
;
A
#
# COMPACT_ATOMS: atom_id res chain seq x y z
N MET A 1 8.50 -11.62 14.85
CA MET A 1 7.70 -10.47 15.33
C MET A 1 7.73 -9.41 14.24
N SER A 2 6.65 -9.21 13.49
CA SER A 2 6.62 -8.19 12.42
C SER A 2 6.69 -6.81 13.07
N LEU A 3 7.68 -6.00 12.67
CA LEU A 3 7.88 -4.64 13.17
C LEU A 3 7.01 -3.61 12.45
N VAL A 4 6.27 -4.03 11.42
CA VAL A 4 5.30 -3.21 10.69
C VAL A 4 3.94 -3.85 10.88
N LYS A 5 3.04 -3.09 11.51
CA LYS A 5 1.63 -3.48 11.62
C LYS A 5 1.04 -3.44 10.21
N ASP A 6 0.67 -4.60 9.66
CA ASP A 6 -0.05 -4.68 8.39
C ASP A 6 -1.21 -3.69 8.42
N MET A 7 -1.23 -2.73 7.49
CA MET A 7 -2.33 -1.78 7.37
C MET A 7 -3.57 -2.53 6.88
N LYS A 8 -4.40 -2.96 7.82
CA LYS A 8 -5.71 -3.54 7.54
C LYS A 8 -6.76 -2.44 7.57
N MET A 9 -7.23 -2.04 6.39
CA MET A 9 -8.39 -1.15 6.26
C MET A 9 -9.67 -1.96 6.11
N THR A 10 -10.72 -1.54 6.81
CA THR A 10 -12.07 -2.08 6.61
C THR A 10 -12.72 -1.49 5.37
N ASP A 11 -13.65 -2.23 4.77
CA ASP A 11 -14.43 -1.78 3.61
C ASP A 11 -15.12 -0.43 3.82
N LYS A 12 -15.61 -0.18 5.04
CA LYS A 12 -16.22 1.10 5.42
C LYS A 12 -15.23 2.26 5.35
N GLN A 13 -13.97 2.04 5.76
CA GLN A 13 -12.92 3.06 5.68
C GLN A 13 -12.49 3.31 4.24
N VAL A 14 -12.32 2.26 3.44
CA VAL A 14 -12.01 2.39 2.00
C VAL A 14 -13.12 3.16 1.28
N LYS A 15 -14.40 2.84 1.56
CA LYS A 15 -15.54 3.55 0.99
C LYS A 15 -15.53 5.03 1.36
N ARG A 16 -15.33 5.35 2.64
CA ARG A 16 -15.28 6.75 3.11
C ARG A 16 -14.13 7.53 2.46
N MET A 17 -12.97 6.90 2.27
CA MET A 17 -11.83 7.50 1.59
C MET A 17 -12.14 7.77 0.12
N ALA A 18 -12.67 6.78 -0.59
CA ALA A 18 -13.07 6.94 -1.99
C ALA A 18 -14.10 8.07 -2.17
N GLN A 19 -15.11 8.14 -1.30
CA GLN A 19 -16.10 9.22 -1.31
C GLN A 19 -15.48 10.60 -1.07
N ALA A 20 -14.55 10.72 -0.11
CA ALA A 20 -13.87 11.99 0.18
C ALA A 20 -13.02 12.47 -1.01
N ILE A 21 -12.29 11.56 -1.66
CA ILE A 21 -11.47 11.86 -2.83
C ILE A 21 -12.36 12.32 -3.99
N LEU A 22 -13.40 11.54 -4.32
CA LEU A 22 -14.31 11.87 -5.41
C LEU A 22 -15.08 13.18 -5.16
N GLY A 23 -15.49 13.41 -3.91
CA GLY A 23 -16.12 14.68 -3.49
C GLY A 23 -15.19 15.87 -3.70
N ALA A 24 -13.96 15.81 -3.20
CA ALA A 24 -12.98 16.88 -3.37
C ALA A 24 -12.67 17.17 -4.84
N LEU A 25 -12.53 16.13 -5.68
CA LEU A 25 -12.30 16.29 -7.12
C LEU A 25 -13.50 16.93 -7.83
N LYS A 26 -14.72 16.58 -7.41
CA LYS A 26 -15.97 17.17 -7.94
C LYS A 26 -16.08 18.64 -7.53
N ASP A 27 -15.77 18.96 -6.28
CA ASP A 27 -15.80 20.33 -5.74
C ASP A 27 -14.79 21.25 -6.45
N GLN A 28 -13.61 20.72 -6.78
CA GLN A 28 -12.60 21.41 -7.58
C GLN A 28 -12.97 21.50 -9.07
N LYS A 29 -14.07 20.86 -9.51
CA LYS A 29 -14.53 20.80 -10.91
C LYS A 29 -13.47 20.25 -11.88
N VAL A 30 -12.59 19.35 -11.39
CA VAL A 30 -11.51 18.75 -12.20
C VAL A 30 -11.90 17.40 -12.81
N ILE A 31 -13.10 16.91 -12.54
CA ILE A 31 -13.60 15.63 -13.06
C ILE A 31 -15.04 15.73 -13.58
N GLN A 32 -15.36 14.87 -14.54
CA GLN A 32 -16.72 14.58 -14.98
C GLN A 32 -16.88 13.06 -15.03
N PHE A 33 -17.95 12.54 -14.42
CA PHE A 33 -18.23 11.11 -14.47
C PHE A 33 -18.77 10.73 -15.84
N LYS A 34 -18.17 9.69 -16.43
CA LYS A 34 -18.62 9.07 -17.69
C LYS A 34 -19.69 7.99 -17.44
N GLU A 35 -19.83 7.56 -16.20
CA GLU A 35 -20.75 6.52 -15.75
C GLU A 35 -21.48 6.96 -14.48
N LYS A 36 -22.38 6.11 -13.95
CA LYS A 36 -23.07 6.35 -12.69
C LYS A 36 -22.06 6.46 -11.54
N GLU A 37 -22.36 7.33 -10.58
CA GLU A 37 -21.51 7.61 -9.42
C GLU A 37 -21.15 6.35 -8.62
N GLU A 38 -22.08 5.38 -8.53
CA GLU A 38 -21.85 4.09 -7.87
C GLU A 38 -20.74 3.26 -8.56
N ALA A 39 -20.78 3.15 -9.89
CA ALA A 39 -19.76 2.42 -10.65
C ALA A 39 -18.37 3.09 -10.53
N VAL A 40 -18.34 4.43 -10.49
CA VAL A 40 -17.11 5.19 -10.27
C VAL A 40 -16.57 4.98 -8.86
N LEU A 41 -17.45 4.97 -7.85
CA LEU A 41 -17.09 4.71 -6.46
C LEU A 41 -16.50 3.31 -6.28
N ASP A 42 -17.14 2.28 -6.85
CA ASP A 42 -16.66 0.91 -6.78
C ASP A 42 -15.29 0.77 -7.44
N ARG A 43 -15.08 1.41 -8.60
CA ARG A 43 -13.78 1.44 -9.26
C ARG A 43 -12.72 2.14 -8.41
N ALA A 44 -13.05 3.28 -7.79
CA ALA A 44 -12.15 4.00 -6.90
C ALA A 44 -11.77 3.13 -5.68
N MET A 45 -12.75 2.44 -5.08
CA MET A 45 -12.50 1.50 -3.99
C MET A 45 -11.58 0.35 -4.43
N ALA A 46 -11.78 -0.21 -5.63
CA ALA A 46 -10.93 -1.26 -6.17
C ALA A 46 -9.48 -0.80 -6.37
N ILE A 47 -9.27 0.42 -6.88
CA ILE A 47 -7.94 1.01 -7.06
C ILE A 47 -7.23 1.16 -5.70
N ILE A 48 -7.92 1.72 -4.70
CA ILE A 48 -7.36 1.89 -3.34
C ILE A 48 -7.01 0.54 -2.72
N ARG A 49 -7.88 -0.48 -2.85
CA ARG A 49 -7.60 -1.83 -2.36
C ARG A 49 -6.39 -2.45 -3.04
N ALA A 50 -6.30 -2.31 -4.36
CA ALA A 50 -5.17 -2.82 -5.12
C ALA A 50 -3.86 -2.16 -4.68
N ASP A 51 -3.89 -0.87 -4.37
CA ASP A 51 -2.73 -0.14 -3.85
C ASP A 51 -2.23 -0.70 -2.51
N PHE A 52 -3.13 -0.85 -1.53
CA PHE A 52 -2.80 -1.48 -0.24
C PHE A 52 -2.33 -2.93 -0.38
N ALA A 53 -2.92 -3.69 -1.32
CA ALA A 53 -2.50 -5.07 -1.57
C ALA A 53 -1.07 -5.13 -2.13
N ARG A 54 -0.67 -4.18 -2.99
CA ARG A 54 0.70 -4.07 -3.49
C ARG A 54 1.68 -3.76 -2.36
N GLU A 55 1.33 -2.85 -1.45
CA GLU A 55 2.17 -2.55 -0.29
C GLU A 55 2.31 -3.75 0.65
N ALA A 56 1.21 -4.47 0.91
CA ALA A 56 1.24 -5.67 1.74
C ALA A 56 2.11 -6.78 1.13
N GLU A 57 2.09 -6.94 -0.20
CA GLU A 57 2.95 -7.90 -0.88
C GLU A 57 4.43 -7.47 -0.83
N LEU A 58 4.70 -6.16 -0.97
CA LEU A 58 6.04 -5.59 -0.78
C LEU A 58 6.58 -5.94 0.62
N ASP A 59 5.77 -5.78 1.67
CA ASP A 59 6.19 -6.12 3.03
C ASP A 59 6.50 -7.62 3.20
N ARG A 60 5.73 -8.51 2.57
CA ARG A 60 6.01 -9.96 2.58
C ARG A 60 7.30 -10.29 1.84
N GLU A 61 7.57 -9.62 0.73
CA GLU A 61 8.78 -9.80 -0.06
C GLU A 61 10.02 -9.34 0.70
N VAL A 62 9.97 -8.14 1.31
CA VAL A 62 11.05 -7.64 2.16
C VAL A 62 11.30 -8.58 3.33
N ASN A 63 10.26 -9.08 4.00
CA ASN A 63 10.43 -10.05 5.09
C ASN A 63 11.11 -11.34 4.63
N ARG A 64 10.73 -11.89 3.47
CA ARG A 64 11.39 -13.07 2.88
C ARG A 64 12.88 -12.81 2.62
N MET A 65 13.21 -11.68 2.01
CA MET A 65 14.61 -11.28 1.78
C MET A 65 15.41 -11.15 3.08
N MET A 66 14.80 -10.59 4.13
CA MET A 66 15.42 -10.46 5.45
C MET A 66 15.69 -11.83 6.09
N ASP A 67 14.72 -12.75 6.02
CA ASP A 67 14.86 -14.09 6.58
C ASP A 67 15.95 -14.90 5.85
N ASP A 68 16.07 -14.75 4.52
CA ASP A 68 17.12 -15.39 3.74
C ASP A 68 18.51 -14.81 4.05
N LEU A 69 18.63 -13.49 4.22
CA LEU A 69 19.88 -12.84 4.63
C LEU A 69 20.32 -13.27 6.04
N GLU A 70 19.39 -13.38 6.98
CA GLU A 70 19.68 -13.84 8.34
C GLU A 70 20.15 -15.31 8.35
N ARG A 71 19.54 -16.16 7.50
CA ARG A 71 19.95 -17.56 7.36
C ARG A 71 21.37 -17.69 6.81
N GLN A 72 21.76 -16.82 5.88
CA GLN A 72 23.10 -16.83 5.28
C GLN A 72 24.16 -16.17 6.18
N ASN A 73 23.80 -15.13 6.92
CA ASN A 73 24.71 -14.34 7.75
C ASN A 73 24.08 -14.04 9.12
N PRO A 74 24.02 -15.03 10.04
CA PRO A 74 23.37 -14.86 11.34
C PRO A 74 23.99 -13.71 12.13
N GLY A 75 23.16 -12.79 12.62
CA GLY A 75 23.58 -11.66 13.46
C GLY A 75 24.36 -10.54 12.74
N ALA A 76 24.49 -10.60 11.41
CA ALA A 76 25.27 -9.61 10.66
C ALA A 76 24.59 -8.23 10.55
N PHE A 77 23.28 -8.13 10.84
CA PHE A 77 22.54 -6.88 10.75
C PHE A 77 21.43 -6.77 11.79
N GLN A 78 21.00 -5.53 12.04
CA GLN A 78 19.85 -5.25 12.89
C GLN A 78 18.58 -5.19 12.02
N ARG A 79 17.69 -6.19 12.12
CA ARG A 79 16.47 -6.30 11.31
C ARG A 79 15.62 -5.02 11.30
N TYR A 80 15.47 -4.39 12.47
CA TYR A 80 14.71 -3.14 12.63
C TYR A 80 15.24 -1.98 11.77
N LYS A 81 16.57 -1.91 11.56
CA LYS A 81 17.18 -0.86 10.73
C LYS A 81 17.18 -1.23 9.25
N MET A 82 17.41 -2.50 8.94
CA MET A 82 17.55 -2.97 7.56
C MET A 82 16.21 -3.05 6.83
N PHE A 83 15.15 -3.47 7.52
CA PHE A 83 13.81 -3.59 6.93
C PHE A 83 13.32 -2.29 6.24
N PRO A 84 13.29 -1.11 6.90
CA PRO A 84 12.82 0.12 6.26
C PRO A 84 13.72 0.56 5.09
N MET A 85 15.03 0.32 5.17
CA MET A 85 15.95 0.61 4.06
C MET A 85 15.65 -0.25 2.83
N LEU A 86 15.46 -1.56 3.04
CA LEU A 86 15.18 -2.51 1.97
C LEU A 86 13.78 -2.28 1.37
N LYS A 87 12.77 -2.03 2.21
CA LYS A 87 11.42 -1.66 1.77
C LYS A 87 11.45 -0.42 0.88
N LYS A 88 12.16 0.64 1.30
CA LYS A 88 12.28 1.88 0.52
C LYS A 88 12.95 1.66 -0.83
N ARG A 89 14.02 0.86 -0.89
CA ARG A 89 14.71 0.53 -2.15
C ARG A 89 13.78 -0.24 -3.09
N LEU A 90 13.15 -1.29 -2.59
CA LEU A 90 12.30 -2.16 -3.39
C LEU A 90 11.00 -1.46 -3.84
N ALA A 91 10.43 -0.59 -3.01
CA ALA A 91 9.30 0.26 -3.41
C ALA A 91 9.66 1.13 -4.61
N LYS A 92 10.84 1.76 -4.59
CA LYS A 92 11.33 2.59 -5.70
C LYS A 92 11.51 1.78 -6.98
N GLU A 93 12.09 0.58 -6.89
CA GLU A 93 12.28 -0.30 -8.04
C GLU A 93 10.95 -0.77 -8.65
N LYS A 94 9.93 -1.00 -7.82
CA LYS A 94 8.60 -1.47 -8.25
C LYS A 94 7.61 -0.34 -8.55
N GLY A 95 8.01 0.92 -8.44
CA GLY A 95 7.11 2.07 -8.61
C GLY A 95 5.94 2.09 -7.62
N ILE A 96 6.16 1.59 -6.39
CA ILE A 96 5.21 1.69 -5.28
C ILE A 96 5.50 2.98 -4.52
N VAL A 97 4.45 3.77 -4.28
CA VAL A 97 4.53 4.96 -3.42
C VAL A 97 4.29 4.50 -1.98
N LEU A 98 5.17 4.91 -1.06
CA LEU A 98 5.09 4.61 0.38
C LEU A 98 4.53 5.79 1.17
#